data_AF-A0A7X7JHE6-F1
#
_entry.id   AF-A0A7X7JHE6-F1
#
_cell.length_a   1.000
_cell.length_b   1.000
_cell.length_c   1.000
_cell.angle_alpha   90.00
_cell.angle_beta   90.00
_cell.angle_gamma   90.00
#
_symmetry.space_group_name_H-M   'P 1'
#
loop_
_entity.id
_entity.type
_entity.pdbx_description
1 polymer ?
#
loop_
_entity_poly.entity_id
_entity_poly.type
_entity_poly.pdbx_seq_one_letter_code
_entity_poly.pdbx_strand_id
1 'polypeptide(L)' 'AGWRIDYHLVTPELADRVSAARVERAATYAERWSDHAPVTVEFR' A
#
# COMPACT_ATOMS: atom_id res chain seq x y z
N ALA A 1 5.97 -4.24 -15.57
CA ALA A 1 6.11 -3.51 -14.28
C ALA A 1 5.47 -2.14 -14.45
N GLY A 2 4.80 -1.61 -13.42
CA GLY A 2 4.08 -0.32 -13.45
C GLY A 2 4.85 0.79 -12.73
N TRP A 3 4.16 1.88 -12.41
CA TRP A 3 4.74 3.00 -11.67
C TRP A 3 4.34 2.94 -10.19
N ARG A 4 5.20 3.47 -9.30
CA ARG A 4 4.87 3.67 -7.88
C ARG A 4 4.51 5.15 -7.68
N ILE A 5 3.23 5.47 -7.75
CA ILE A 5 2.74 6.86 -7.68
C ILE A 5 1.74 7.11 -6.54
N ASP A 6 1.38 6.06 -5.80
CA ASP A 6 0.54 6.14 -4.61
C ASP A 6 1.39 6.00 -3.35
N TYR A 7 1.12 6.84 -2.35
CA TYR A 7 1.93 6.95 -1.13
C TYR A 7 1.06 7.12 0.10
N HIS A 8 1.52 6.55 1.21
CA HIS A 8 1.03 6.87 2.56
C HIS A 8 2.17 7.56 3.31
N LEU A 9 2.08 8.88 3.47
CA LEU A 9 3.07 9.69 4.18
C LEU A 9 2.55 9.99 5.59
N VAL A 10 3.40 9.79 6.60
CA VAL A 10 3.05 9.99 8.01
C VAL A 10 4.10 10.87 8.70
N THR A 11 3.73 11.48 9.84
CA THR A 11 4.68 12.19 10.70
C THR A 11 5.65 11.20 11.35
N PRO A 12 6.83 11.64 11.82
CA PRO A 12 7.81 10.76 12.47
C PRO A 12 7.22 9.97 13.65
N GLU A 13 6.39 10.60 14.47
CA GLU A 13 5.81 9.96 15.67
C GLU A 13 4.82 8.84 15.30
N LEU A 14 4.12 8.97 14.17
CA LEU A 14 3.23 7.94 13.66
C LEU A 14 4.00 6.86 12.89
N ALA A 15 5.14 7.20 12.28
CA ALA A 15 6.03 6.23 11.65
C ALA A 15 6.52 5.17 12.66
N ASP A 16 6.80 5.57 13.90
CA ASP A 16 7.19 4.66 14.99
C ASP A 16 6.12 3.60 15.34
N ARG A 17 4.86 3.83 14.94
CA ARG A 17 3.74 2.90 15.15
C ARG A 17 3.55 1.93 13.99
N VAL A 18 4.23 2.11 12.85
CA VAL A 18 4.05 1.24 11.66
C VAL A 18 4.56 -0.16 11.96
N SER A 19 3.67 -1.15 11.84
CA SER A 19 4.02 -2.58 11.96
C SER A 19 4.21 -3.26 10.61
N ALA A 20 3.56 -2.77 9.55
CA ALA A 20 3.73 -3.29 8.19
C ALA A 20 3.35 -2.24 7.14
N ALA A 21 3.99 -2.31 5.97
CA ALA A 21 3.62 -1.51 4.79
C ALA A 21 3.78 -2.36 3.53
N ARG A 22 2.76 -2.39 2.67
CA ARG A 22 2.77 -3.18 1.43
C ARG A 22 1.92 -2.54 0.34
N VAL A 23 2.24 -2.88 -0.90
CA VAL A 23 1.35 -2.67 -2.06
C VAL A 23 0.65 -4.00 -2.32
N GLU A 24 -0.67 -4.00 -2.23
CA GLU A 24 -1.47 -5.21 -2.41
C GLU A 24 -1.41 -5.68 -3.86
N ARG A 25 -1.67 -6.98 -4.07
CA ARG A 25 -1.74 -7.56 -5.41
C ARG A 25 -2.90 -8.54 -5.48
N ALA A 26 -3.81 -8.32 -6.43
CA ALA A 26 -4.85 -9.30 -6.76
C ALA A 26 -4.22 -10.63 -7.16
N ALA A 27 -4.82 -11.76 -6.75
CA ALA A 27 -4.28 -13.09 -6.99
C ALA A 27 -4.22 -13.42 -8.49
N THR A 28 -5.18 -12.91 -9.25
CA THR A 28 -5.22 -12.99 -10.72
C THR A 28 -5.42 -11.61 -11.36
N TYR A 29 -5.19 -11.53 -12.67
CA TYR A 29 -5.44 -10.30 -13.42
C TYR A 29 -6.94 -9.96 -13.49
N ALA A 30 -7.81 -10.96 -13.61
CA ALA A 30 -9.25 -10.78 -13.73
C ALA A 30 -9.91 -10.23 -12.45
N GLU A 31 -9.29 -10.46 -11.29
CA GLU A 31 -9.76 -9.95 -9.99
C GLU A 31 -9.35 -8.50 -9.72
N ARG A 32 -8.67 -7.84 -10.65
CA ARG A 32 -8.36 -6.42 -10.51
C ARG A 32 -9.61 -5.58 -10.70
N TRP A 33 -9.87 -4.70 -9.74
CA TRP A 33 -10.99 -3.76 -9.79
C TRP A 33 -10.56 -2.34 -10.18
N SER A 34 -9.25 -2.07 -10.18
CA SER A 34 -8.63 -0.79 -10.55
C SER A 34 -7.32 -1.05 -11.31
N ASP A 35 -6.90 -0.05 -12.09
CA ASP A 35 -5.57 0.07 -12.69
C ASP A 35 -4.47 0.37 -11.65
N HIS A 36 -4.85 0.85 -10.46
CA HIS A 36 -3.98 1.00 -9.31
C HIS A 36 -4.09 -0.20 -8.35
N ALA A 37 -3.06 -0.38 -7.52
CA ALA A 37 -3.04 -1.34 -6.43
C ALA A 37 -3.15 -0.60 -5.08
N PRO A 38 -3.92 -1.11 -4.10
CA PRO A 38 -3.98 -0.52 -2.77
C PRO A 38 -2.59 -0.44 -2.12
N VAL A 39 -2.31 0.70 -1.49
CA VAL A 39 -1.18 0.86 -0.56
C VAL A 39 -1.73 0.72 0.85
N THR A 40 -1.28 -0.30 1.57
CA THR A 40 -1.77 -0.62 2.91
C THR A 40 -0.65 -0.48 3.93
N VAL A 41 -0.92 0.25 5.00
CA VAL A 41 -0.04 0.42 6.16
C VAL A 41 -0.81 0.00 7.40
N GLU A 42 -0.18 -0.83 8.22
CA GLU A 42 -0.71 -1.27 9.51
C GLU A 42 0.05 -0.55 10.63
N PHE A 43 -0.68 -0.12 11.65
CA PHE A 43 -0.13 0.54 12.83
C PHE A 43 -0.49 -0.28 14.07
N ARG A 44 0.46 -0.44 14.99
CA ARG A 44 0.22 -1.00 16.34
C ARG A 44 -0.36 0.06 17.26
#